data_AF-A0A0R1MJF8-F1
#
_entry.id   AF-A0A0R1MJF8-F1
#
_cell.length_a   1.000
_cell.length_b   1.000
_cell.length_c   1.000
_cell.angle_alpha   90.00
_cell.angle_beta   90.00
_cell.angle_gamma   90.00
#
_symmetry.space_group_name_H-M   'P 1'
#
loop_
_entity.id
_entity.type
_entity.pdbx_description
1 polymer ?
#
loop_
_entity_poly.entity_id
_entity_poly.type
_entity_poly.pdbx_seq_one_letter_code
_entity_poly.pdbx_strand_id
1 'polypeptide(L)'
;MITMNDGFQTINGAQQDNQLSVFLAPNQYEPKAESVLAAELTKHSFFLAGQAQPQDSGELRIDYTIPVGYRSLTEFKQKANMAQRLAKTIQLLHIADFQQGKVVPFIHPDNIFVSGEDFAIAHRGIERLIVPTAHPGDAFMAQLRALIISTLKPKMHFEDLVQGAPGTADRLVRKINTAETTTDLQAILHQAYQEVTKNQSVVRTSRYRTFKWLGIAASVVVLFAIGGLLYTFGVFVPQQNRVIAGQSAYAVGDYNTVTTTLKNDDPKELPASVQYILATSYVNLDSLNKKQKQEITNNLSPKTGTNTLLYWINLGRGHFSQALDLAKNIGDNQLTLYAYTKLYDATKADNNLSGNTKQERLNNYEQNIKKYAKAIGGTSND
;
A
#
# COMPACT_ATOMS: atom_id res chain seq x y z
N MET A 1 26.83 8.33 23.43
CA MET A 1 27.48 7.86 24.67
C MET A 1 26.38 7.34 25.59
N ILE A 2 26.55 6.12 26.07
CA ILE A 2 25.66 5.40 26.98
C ILE A 2 26.45 5.23 28.27
N THR A 3 25.94 5.69 29.40
CA THR A 3 26.55 5.45 30.71
C THR A 3 25.79 4.31 31.36
N MET A 4 26.49 3.23 31.69
CA MET A 4 25.89 2.04 32.30
C MET A 4 26.40 1.91 33.73
N ASN A 5 25.49 1.80 34.69
CA ASN A 5 25.82 1.63 36.10
C ASN A 5 25.15 0.35 36.61
N ASP A 6 25.95 -0.64 37.02
CA ASP A 6 25.46 -1.92 37.55
C ASP A 6 25.14 -1.89 39.05
N GLY A 7 25.21 -0.71 39.69
CA GLY A 7 25.09 -0.47 41.13
C GLY A 7 26.43 -0.39 41.86
N PHE A 8 27.51 -0.91 41.27
CA PHE A 8 28.85 -0.95 41.87
C PHE A 8 29.90 -0.32 40.97
N GLN A 9 29.80 -0.54 39.66
CA GLN A 9 30.68 -0.05 38.64
C GLN A 9 29.91 0.77 37.61
N THR A 10 30.51 1.88 37.22
CA THR A 10 30.03 2.69 36.10
C THR A 10 31.02 2.57 34.95
N ILE A 11 30.53 2.17 33.78
CA ILE A 11 31.31 2.15 32.55
C ILE A 11 30.62 3.02 31.51
N ASN A 12 31.41 3.62 30.63
CA ASN A 12 30.87 4.35 29.49
C ASN A 12 30.94 3.49 28.24
N GLY A 13 29.96 3.65 27.37
CA GLY A 13 29.91 2.96 26.10
C GLY A 13 29.40 3.82 24.96
N ALA A 14 29.61 3.35 23.75
CA ALA A 14 29.02 3.90 22.55
C ALA A 14 28.57 2.72 21.68
N GLN A 15 27.29 2.69 21.34
CA GLN A 15 26.75 1.71 20.41
C GLN A 15 26.58 2.38 19.05
N GLN A 16 27.17 1.77 18.02
CA GLN A 16 27.00 2.19 16.63
C GLN A 16 26.88 0.94 15.75
N ASP A 17 25.85 0.91 14.93
CA ASP A 17 25.51 -0.23 14.06
C ASP A 17 25.49 -1.56 14.85
N ASN A 18 26.35 -2.50 14.46
CA ASN A 18 26.50 -3.83 15.05
C ASN A 18 27.71 -3.91 16.02
N GLN A 19 28.10 -2.79 16.64
CA GLN A 19 29.22 -2.73 17.57
C GLN A 19 28.84 -2.00 18.86
N LEU A 20 29.28 -2.53 20.00
CA LEU A 20 29.31 -1.83 21.28
C LEU A 20 30.77 -1.59 21.67
N SER A 21 31.18 -0.33 21.73
CA SER A 21 32.46 0.09 22.30
C SER A 21 32.27 0.42 23.77
N VAL A 22 33.09 -0.14 24.63
CA VAL A 22 33.16 0.16 26.07
C VAL A 22 34.48 0.84 26.39
N PHE A 23 34.44 1.85 27.25
CA PHE A 23 35.59 2.65 27.66
C PHE A 23 35.81 2.45 29.15
N LEU A 24 36.98 1.91 29.52
CA LEU A 24 37.41 1.71 30.89
C LEU A 24 38.46 2.76 31.26
N ALA A 25 38.27 3.41 32.41
CA ALA A 25 39.23 4.35 32.98
C ALA A 25 40.50 3.62 33.49
N PRO A 26 41.64 4.32 33.69
CA PRO A 26 42.90 3.72 34.16
C PRO A 26 42.82 2.88 35.44
N ASN A 27 41.81 3.12 36.30
CA ASN A 27 41.58 2.37 37.54
C ASN A 27 40.62 1.17 37.38
N GLN A 28 40.13 0.92 36.16
CA GLN A 28 39.16 -0.13 35.83
C GLN A 28 39.77 -1.31 35.07
N TYR A 29 41.07 -1.24 34.78
CA TYR A 29 41.83 -2.31 34.17
C TYR A 29 43.27 -2.35 34.71
N GLU A 30 43.91 -3.51 34.66
CA GLU A 30 45.31 -3.68 35.07
C GLU A 30 46.26 -3.16 33.97
N PRO A 31 47.29 -2.36 34.30
CA PRO A 31 48.26 -1.91 33.31
C PRO A 31 48.90 -3.08 32.56
N LYS A 32 49.01 -2.95 31.22
CA LYS A 32 49.55 -3.99 30.31
C LYS A 32 48.66 -5.24 30.14
N ALA A 33 47.41 -5.20 30.59
CA ALA A 33 46.48 -6.32 30.43
C ALA A 33 46.11 -6.61 28.97
N GLU A 34 46.36 -5.71 28.02
CA GLU A 34 45.89 -5.82 26.63
C GLU A 34 46.36 -7.10 25.95
N SER A 35 47.62 -7.49 26.23
CA SER A 35 48.24 -8.70 25.70
C SER A 35 47.57 -10.00 26.16
N VAL A 36 46.99 -10.01 27.37
CA VAL A 36 46.29 -11.17 27.96
C VAL A 36 44.80 -11.15 27.62
N LEU A 37 44.21 -9.94 27.55
CA LEU A 37 42.79 -9.75 27.25
C LEU A 37 42.38 -10.32 25.89
N ALA A 38 43.27 -10.35 24.90
CA ALA A 38 42.96 -10.94 23.59
C ALA A 38 42.52 -12.41 23.68
N ALA A 39 43.12 -13.20 24.58
CA ALA A 39 42.77 -14.61 24.77
C ALA A 39 41.47 -14.76 25.59
N GLU A 40 41.31 -13.93 26.62
CA GLU A 40 40.18 -13.99 27.55
C GLU A 40 38.88 -13.37 26.98
N LEU A 41 39.00 -12.45 26.00
CA LEU A 41 37.88 -11.79 25.32
C LEU A 41 37.38 -12.55 24.08
N THR A 42 37.74 -13.82 23.92
CA THR A 42 37.18 -14.69 22.86
C THR A 42 35.68 -14.97 23.09
N LYS A 43 34.96 -15.38 22.04
CA LYS A 43 33.54 -15.75 22.17
C LYS A 43 33.40 -17.00 23.04
N HIS A 44 32.63 -16.93 24.12
CA HIS A 44 32.45 -18.05 25.05
C HIS A 44 31.06 -18.05 25.68
N SER A 45 30.32 -19.17 25.54
CA SER A 45 28.98 -19.33 26.11
C SER A 45 28.07 -18.15 25.75
N PHE A 46 27.65 -17.35 26.73
CA PHE A 46 26.82 -16.15 26.56
C PHE A 46 27.61 -14.86 26.30
N PHE A 47 28.94 -14.88 26.16
CA PHE A 47 29.73 -13.66 26.01
C PHE A 47 30.17 -13.39 24.57
N LEU A 48 30.09 -12.12 24.15
CA LEU A 48 30.55 -11.66 22.84
C LEU A 48 32.08 -11.62 22.77
N ALA A 49 32.62 -11.77 21.55
CA ALA A 49 34.04 -11.52 21.32
C ALA A 49 34.32 -10.01 21.45
N GLY A 50 35.40 -9.67 22.16
CA GLY A 50 35.86 -8.30 22.37
C GLY A 50 37.29 -8.08 21.87
N GLN A 51 37.60 -6.88 21.41
CA GLN A 51 38.95 -6.46 21.04
C GLN A 51 39.35 -5.25 21.89
N ALA A 52 40.38 -5.41 22.72
CA ALA A 52 40.88 -4.36 23.60
C ALA A 52 41.96 -3.53 22.87
N GLN A 53 41.85 -2.20 22.96
CA GLN A 53 42.75 -1.22 22.33
C GLN A 53 43.02 -0.07 23.32
N PRO A 54 44.28 0.13 23.75
CA PRO A 54 44.63 1.25 24.59
C PRO A 54 44.47 2.56 23.81
N GLN A 55 44.03 3.62 24.49
CA GLN A 55 43.87 4.96 23.92
C GLN A 55 44.95 5.91 24.44
N ASP A 56 45.27 6.94 23.67
CA ASP A 56 46.23 7.98 24.07
C ASP A 56 45.81 8.73 25.35
N SER A 57 44.51 8.75 25.66
CA SER A 57 43.94 9.31 26.90
C SER A 57 44.27 8.48 28.15
N GLY A 58 44.84 7.28 28.00
CA GLY A 58 45.02 6.31 29.08
C GLY A 58 43.78 5.45 29.35
N GLU A 59 42.71 5.60 28.59
CA GLU A 59 41.55 4.70 28.66
C GLU A 59 41.79 3.42 27.86
N LEU A 60 41.14 2.33 28.29
CA LEU A 60 41.09 1.09 27.52
C LEU A 60 39.74 1.00 26.80
N ARG A 61 39.77 1.03 25.46
CA ARG A 61 38.59 0.80 24.62
C ARG A 61 38.46 -0.70 24.35
N ILE A 62 37.27 -1.26 24.55
CA ILE A 62 36.95 -2.64 24.18
C ILE A 62 35.79 -2.66 23.21
N ASP A 63 36.01 -3.16 22.01
CA ASP A 63 35.02 -3.25 20.95
C ASP A 63 34.40 -4.64 20.88
N TYR A 64 33.09 -4.72 21.12
CA TYR A 64 32.31 -5.96 21.05
C TYR A 64 31.48 -6.01 19.77
N THR A 65 31.57 -7.13 19.04
CA THR A 65 30.77 -7.34 17.82
C THR A 65 29.40 -7.93 18.17
N ILE A 66 28.34 -7.18 17.91
CA ILE A 66 26.95 -7.59 18.11
C ILE A 66 26.49 -8.40 16.90
N PRO A 67 26.06 -9.67 17.06
CA PRO A 67 25.61 -10.48 15.94
C PRO A 67 24.37 -9.89 15.25
N VAL A 68 24.25 -10.11 13.94
CA VAL A 68 23.10 -9.61 13.16
C VAL A 68 21.79 -10.16 13.73
N GLY A 69 20.80 -9.27 13.91
CA GLY A 69 19.48 -9.62 14.46
C GLY A 69 19.38 -9.56 15.99
N TYR A 70 20.49 -9.37 16.70
CA TYR A 70 20.46 -9.06 18.12
C TYR A 70 20.11 -7.58 18.34
N ARG A 71 19.40 -7.32 19.44
CA ARG A 71 19.08 -5.97 19.93
C ARG A 71 19.32 -5.90 21.43
N SER A 72 19.58 -4.72 21.97
CA SER A 72 19.77 -4.58 23.42
C SER A 72 18.51 -5.00 24.18
N LEU A 73 18.68 -5.43 25.44
CA LEU A 73 17.58 -5.81 26.30
C LEU A 73 16.68 -4.60 26.57
N THR A 74 17.25 -3.39 26.61
CA THR A 74 16.52 -2.12 26.65
C THR A 74 15.59 -1.93 25.47
N GLU A 75 16.05 -2.17 24.24
CA GLU A 75 15.19 -2.09 23.06
C GLU A 75 14.14 -3.21 23.04
N PHE A 76 14.52 -4.42 23.44
CA PHE A 76 13.62 -5.56 23.51
C PHE A 76 12.45 -5.30 24.46
N LYS A 77 12.72 -4.87 25.70
CA LYS A 77 11.70 -4.73 26.74
C LYS A 77 10.65 -3.67 26.43
N GLN A 78 10.98 -2.67 25.60
CA GLN A 78 10.02 -1.63 25.17
C GLN A 78 8.98 -2.14 24.17
N LYS A 79 9.36 -3.12 23.33
CA LYS A 79 8.48 -3.64 22.25
C LYS A 79 7.83 -4.99 22.60
N ALA A 80 8.42 -5.74 23.52
CA ALA A 80 7.98 -7.09 23.86
C ALA A 80 6.73 -7.10 24.77
N ASN A 81 5.81 -8.04 24.52
CA ASN A 81 4.67 -8.24 25.41
C ASN A 81 5.08 -8.92 26.73
N MET A 82 4.16 -9.05 27.70
CA MET A 82 4.48 -9.63 29.02
C MET A 82 4.99 -11.08 28.93
N ALA A 83 4.38 -11.92 28.07
CA ALA A 83 4.80 -13.32 27.92
C ALA A 83 6.22 -13.42 27.35
N GLN A 84 6.55 -12.62 26.34
CA GLN A 84 7.90 -12.56 25.76
C GLN A 84 8.93 -12.07 26.77
N ARG A 85 8.59 -11.05 27.58
CA ARG A 85 9.47 -10.54 28.64
C ARG A 85 9.72 -11.60 29.72
N LEU A 86 8.68 -12.30 30.15
CA LEU A 86 8.79 -13.43 31.09
C LEU A 86 9.68 -14.55 30.56
N ALA A 87 9.45 -15.00 29.32
CA ALA A 87 10.28 -16.02 28.68
C ALA A 87 11.76 -15.59 28.62
N LYS A 88 12.03 -14.33 28.26
CA LYS A 88 13.40 -13.82 28.20
C LYS A 88 14.02 -13.71 29.60
N THR A 89 13.29 -13.27 30.61
CA THR A 89 13.82 -13.23 31.99
C THR A 89 14.16 -14.61 32.54
N ILE A 90 13.41 -15.65 32.18
CA ILE A 90 13.74 -17.03 32.55
C ILE A 90 15.08 -17.43 31.94
N GLN A 91 15.32 -17.10 30.67
CA GLN A 91 16.62 -17.36 30.01
C GLN A 91 17.76 -16.57 30.64
N LEU A 92 17.53 -15.30 30.99
CA LEU A 92 18.52 -14.45 31.63
C LEU A 92 18.94 -14.95 33.02
N LEU A 93 18.21 -15.87 33.66
CA LEU A 93 18.67 -16.48 34.91
C LEU A 93 19.97 -17.28 34.75
N HIS A 94 20.33 -17.71 33.54
CA HIS A 94 21.64 -18.32 33.26
C HIS A 94 22.83 -17.38 33.53
N ILE A 95 22.60 -16.07 33.74
CA ILE A 95 23.62 -15.16 34.27
C ILE A 95 24.11 -15.63 35.65
N ALA A 96 23.25 -16.29 36.44
CA ALA A 96 23.61 -16.82 37.75
C ALA A 96 24.68 -17.93 37.71
N ASP A 97 24.82 -18.62 36.57
CA ASP A 97 25.83 -19.67 36.38
C ASP A 97 27.27 -19.11 36.48
N PHE A 98 27.43 -17.78 36.37
CA PHE A 98 28.71 -17.08 36.47
C PHE A 98 28.96 -16.43 37.83
N GLN A 99 28.10 -16.63 38.83
CA GLN A 99 28.25 -16.00 40.16
C GLN A 99 29.61 -16.33 40.83
N GLN A 100 30.15 -17.53 40.59
CA GLN A 100 31.42 -18.00 41.17
C GLN A 100 32.54 -18.17 40.14
N GLY A 101 32.38 -17.59 38.94
CA GLY A 101 33.36 -17.72 37.85
C GLY A 101 34.48 -16.68 37.91
N LYS A 102 35.60 -16.96 37.21
CA LYS A 102 36.67 -15.97 36.94
C LYS A 102 36.21 -14.84 36.01
N VAL A 103 35.16 -15.12 35.23
CA VAL A 103 34.52 -14.19 34.31
C VAL A 103 33.23 -13.71 34.96
N VAL A 104 33.14 -12.39 35.16
CA VAL A 104 32.03 -11.77 35.89
C VAL A 104 31.19 -10.96 34.90
N PRO A 105 29.91 -11.28 34.70
CA PRO A 105 29.07 -10.55 33.78
C PRO A 105 28.83 -9.12 34.29
N PHE A 106 28.98 -8.11 33.42
CA PHE A 106 28.53 -6.76 33.74
C PHE A 106 27.01 -6.69 33.52
N ILE A 107 26.25 -6.70 34.60
CA ILE A 107 24.78 -6.79 34.55
C ILE A 107 24.19 -5.41 34.28
N HIS A 108 23.78 -5.19 33.04
CA HIS A 108 23.07 -3.97 32.64
C HIS A 108 22.19 -4.24 31.41
N PRO A 109 20.96 -3.70 31.31
CA PRO A 109 20.10 -3.89 30.15
C PRO A 109 20.73 -3.48 28.80
N ASP A 110 21.58 -2.45 28.78
CA ASP A 110 22.29 -2.03 27.56
C ASP A 110 23.53 -2.87 27.23
N ASN A 111 24.02 -3.67 28.19
CA ASN A 111 25.14 -4.59 27.97
C ASN A 111 24.69 -6.00 27.55
N ILE A 112 23.39 -6.26 27.59
CA ILE A 112 22.78 -7.55 27.27
C ILE A 112 22.01 -7.43 25.96
N PHE A 113 22.30 -8.31 25.02
CA PHE A 113 21.70 -8.37 23.70
C PHE A 113 20.89 -9.65 23.55
N VAL A 114 19.74 -9.57 22.89
CA VAL A 114 18.81 -10.71 22.77
C VAL A 114 18.35 -10.91 21.34
N SER A 115 18.21 -12.17 20.93
CA SER A 115 17.64 -12.57 19.64
C SER A 115 16.97 -13.93 19.78
N GLY A 116 15.71 -14.08 19.35
CA GLY A 116 14.97 -15.33 19.52
C GLY A 116 15.04 -15.87 20.95
N GLU A 117 15.50 -17.12 21.09
CA GLU A 117 15.72 -17.78 22.38
C GLU A 117 17.12 -17.56 22.98
N ASP A 118 18.00 -16.86 22.26
CA ASP A 118 19.37 -16.61 22.69
C ASP A 118 19.51 -15.23 23.36
N PHE A 119 20.57 -15.10 24.15
CA PHE A 119 21.10 -13.83 24.61
C PHE A 119 22.62 -13.84 24.59
N ALA A 120 23.21 -12.65 24.57
CA ALA A 120 24.63 -12.44 24.66
C ALA A 120 24.94 -11.22 25.53
N ILE A 121 26.03 -11.28 26.27
CA ILE A 121 26.55 -10.23 27.14
C ILE A 121 27.80 -9.69 26.48
N ALA A 122 27.88 -8.38 26.30
CA ALA A 122 29.05 -7.76 25.69
C ALA A 122 30.21 -7.66 26.70
N HIS A 123 30.15 -6.67 27.58
CA HIS A 123 31.17 -6.43 28.59
C HIS A 123 31.11 -7.40 29.75
N ARG A 124 32.29 -7.82 30.21
CA ARG A 124 32.48 -8.73 31.34
C ARG A 124 33.80 -8.39 32.00
N GLY A 125 33.82 -8.59 33.31
CA GLY A 125 35.03 -8.54 34.09
C GLY A 125 35.80 -9.85 34.01
N ILE A 126 37.11 -9.74 34.17
CA ILE A 126 38.02 -10.87 34.25
C ILE A 126 38.85 -10.63 35.49
N GLU A 127 38.85 -11.60 36.40
CA GLU A 127 39.51 -11.50 37.70
C GLU A 127 40.94 -10.93 37.57
N ARG A 128 41.22 -9.83 38.28
CA ARG A 128 42.50 -9.09 38.30
C ARG A 128 42.93 -8.44 36.98
N LEU A 129 42.10 -8.44 35.93
CA LEU A 129 42.42 -7.80 34.66
C LEU A 129 41.50 -6.61 34.36
N ILE A 130 40.18 -6.81 34.41
CA ILE A 130 39.19 -5.77 34.10
C ILE A 130 37.96 -5.90 34.99
N VAL A 131 37.33 -4.77 35.31
CA VAL A 131 36.05 -4.70 36.05
C VAL A 131 34.89 -5.26 35.22
N PRO A 132 33.76 -5.66 35.83
CA PRO A 132 33.51 -5.78 37.27
C PRO A 132 34.25 -6.96 37.93
N THR A 133 34.60 -6.81 39.19
CA THR A 133 35.10 -7.92 40.03
C THR A 133 33.93 -8.65 40.67
N ALA A 134 34.11 -9.91 41.06
CA ALA A 134 33.05 -10.69 41.68
C ALA A 134 32.50 -10.01 42.95
N HIS A 135 31.18 -10.02 43.10
CA HIS A 135 30.47 -9.41 44.23
C HIS A 135 29.98 -10.48 45.23
N PRO A 136 29.75 -10.12 46.50
CA PRO A 136 29.05 -10.98 47.45
C PRO A 136 27.68 -11.42 46.93
N GLY A 137 27.21 -12.60 47.36
CA GLY A 137 25.98 -13.20 46.84
C GLY A 137 24.74 -12.28 46.93
N ASP A 138 24.60 -11.52 48.00
CA ASP A 138 23.46 -10.61 48.20
C ASP A 138 23.45 -9.46 47.19
N ALA A 139 24.63 -8.91 46.88
CA ALA A 139 24.82 -7.85 45.89
C ALA A 139 24.52 -8.35 44.47
N PHE A 140 25.02 -9.54 44.12
CA PHE A 140 24.71 -10.18 42.85
C PHE A 140 23.19 -10.46 42.71
N MET A 141 22.56 -10.95 43.78
CA MET A 141 21.12 -11.20 43.81
C MET A 141 20.30 -9.91 43.68
N ALA A 142 20.79 -8.78 44.21
CA ALA A 142 20.16 -7.47 43.99
C ALA A 142 20.22 -7.04 42.51
N GLN A 143 21.38 -7.19 41.85
CA GLN A 143 21.53 -6.92 40.42
C GLN A 143 20.61 -7.81 39.57
N LEU A 144 20.54 -9.11 39.89
CA LEU A 144 19.70 -10.06 39.17
C LEU A 144 18.20 -9.72 39.31
N ARG A 145 17.74 -9.40 40.53
CA ARG A 145 16.37 -8.94 40.78
C ARG A 145 16.06 -7.65 40.01
N ALA A 146 16.95 -6.67 40.03
CA ALA A 146 16.80 -5.42 39.29
C ALA A 146 16.74 -5.64 37.77
N LEU A 147 17.57 -6.54 37.22
CA LEU A 147 17.54 -6.90 35.80
C LEU A 147 16.19 -7.51 35.42
N ILE A 148 15.71 -8.48 36.21
CA ILE A 148 14.43 -9.13 35.99
C ILE A 148 13.29 -8.12 36.06
N ILE A 149 13.22 -7.32 37.13
CA ILE A 149 12.14 -6.36 37.34
C ILE A 149 12.14 -5.30 36.24
N SER A 150 13.29 -4.71 35.92
CA SER A 150 13.39 -3.70 34.85
C SER A 150 13.00 -4.26 33.49
N THR A 151 13.27 -5.55 33.23
CA THR A 151 12.86 -6.24 32.00
C THR A 151 11.35 -6.46 31.97
N LEU A 152 10.74 -6.90 33.08
CA LEU A 152 9.30 -7.13 33.19
C LEU A 152 8.48 -5.83 33.27
N LYS A 153 9.07 -4.75 33.80
CA LYS A 153 8.45 -3.45 34.02
C LYS A 153 9.33 -2.35 33.40
N PRO A 154 9.21 -2.07 32.09
CA PRO A 154 10.04 -1.08 31.37
C PRO A 154 9.99 0.34 31.92
N LYS A 155 8.99 0.67 32.76
CA LYS A 155 8.87 1.94 33.47
C LYS A 155 9.70 2.01 34.75
N MET A 156 10.23 0.90 35.22
CA MET A 156 11.12 0.82 36.37
C MET A 156 12.55 0.70 35.84
N HIS A 157 13.35 1.74 36.08
CA HIS A 157 14.72 1.80 35.62
C HIS A 157 15.62 0.88 36.44
N PHE A 158 16.62 0.32 35.79
CA PHE A 158 17.46 -0.71 36.39
C PHE A 158 18.30 -0.13 37.53
N GLU A 159 18.87 1.04 37.30
CA GLU A 159 19.75 1.79 38.20
C GLU A 159 19.05 2.10 39.53
N ASP A 160 17.79 2.53 39.47
CA ASP A 160 16.96 2.77 40.66
C ASP A 160 16.71 1.46 41.45
N LEU A 161 16.47 0.36 40.74
CA LEU A 161 16.13 -0.93 41.35
C LEU A 161 17.33 -1.58 42.05
N VAL A 162 18.54 -1.42 41.50
CA VAL A 162 19.75 -1.98 42.14
C VAL A 162 20.05 -1.27 43.47
N GLN A 163 19.80 0.03 43.56
CA GLN A 163 19.97 0.81 44.79
C GLN A 163 18.88 0.51 45.83
N GLY A 164 17.80 -0.14 45.42
CA GLY A 164 16.69 -0.56 46.28
C GLY A 164 15.35 -0.35 45.58
N ALA A 165 14.57 -1.42 45.47
CA ALA A 165 13.27 -1.32 44.81
C ALA A 165 12.30 -0.45 45.63
N PRO A 166 11.72 0.62 45.05
CA PRO A 166 10.71 1.42 45.75
C PRO A 166 9.48 0.58 46.07
N GLY A 167 8.78 0.94 47.15
CA GLY A 167 7.53 0.30 47.54
C GLY A 167 6.55 0.24 46.36
N THR A 168 6.11 -0.97 46.01
CA THR A 168 5.23 -1.19 44.85
C THR A 168 4.02 -2.04 45.23
N ALA A 169 2.87 -1.70 44.63
CA ALA A 169 1.65 -2.50 44.76
C ALA A 169 1.70 -3.80 43.93
N ASP A 170 2.61 -3.89 42.94
CA ASP A 170 2.69 -5.02 42.03
C ASP A 170 3.08 -6.31 42.77
N ARG A 171 2.21 -7.33 42.68
CA ARG A 171 2.39 -8.60 43.39
C ARG A 171 3.59 -9.40 42.87
N LEU A 172 3.84 -9.38 41.56
CA LEU A 172 4.95 -10.12 40.96
C LEU A 172 6.28 -9.49 41.35
N VAL A 173 6.38 -8.16 41.29
CA VAL A 173 7.59 -7.43 41.70
C VAL A 173 7.91 -7.68 43.18
N ARG A 174 6.90 -7.67 44.07
CA ARG A 174 7.10 -8.02 45.49
C ARG A 174 7.64 -9.44 45.68
N LYS A 175 7.06 -10.43 44.99
CA LYS A 175 7.54 -11.82 45.04
C LYS A 175 9.00 -11.93 44.59
N ILE A 176 9.37 -11.25 43.50
CA ILE A 176 10.75 -11.23 42.97
C ILE A 176 11.71 -10.59 44.00
N ASN A 177 11.30 -9.49 44.65
CA ASN A 177 12.12 -8.83 45.65
C ASN A 177 12.37 -9.70 46.90
N THR A 178 11.41 -10.53 47.30
CA THR A 178 11.54 -11.44 48.45
C THR A 178 12.26 -12.75 48.13
N ALA A 179 12.65 -13.00 46.87
CA ALA A 179 13.36 -14.21 46.51
C ALA A 179 14.81 -14.15 47.02
N GLU A 180 15.23 -15.20 47.74
CA GLU A 180 16.58 -15.32 48.31
C GLU A 180 17.51 -16.13 47.40
N THR A 181 16.93 -17.02 46.57
CA THR A 181 17.71 -17.91 45.69
C THR A 181 17.31 -17.77 44.23
N THR A 182 18.21 -18.19 43.34
CA THR A 182 17.96 -18.27 41.89
C THR A 182 16.86 -19.26 41.56
N THR A 183 16.76 -20.34 42.34
CA THR A 183 15.67 -21.33 42.27
C THR A 183 14.31 -20.72 42.58
N ASP A 184 14.24 -19.85 43.59
CA ASP A 184 12.99 -19.13 43.92
C ASP A 184 12.57 -18.20 42.78
N LEU A 185 13.53 -17.45 42.23
CA LEU A 185 13.29 -16.60 41.07
C LEU A 185 12.78 -17.40 39.88
N GLN A 186 13.40 -18.55 39.60
CA GLN A 186 12.98 -19.44 38.53
C GLN A 186 11.53 -19.92 38.73
N ALA A 187 11.18 -20.38 39.94
CA ALA A 187 9.83 -20.82 40.27
C ALA A 187 8.78 -19.69 40.10
N ILE A 188 9.10 -18.48 40.60
CA ILE A 188 8.22 -17.31 40.49
C ILE A 188 7.99 -16.93 39.02
N LEU A 189 9.04 -16.92 38.20
CA LEU A 189 8.96 -16.54 36.79
C LEU A 189 8.22 -17.59 35.96
N HIS A 190 8.45 -18.89 36.18
CA HIS A 190 7.71 -19.94 35.50
C HIS A 190 6.23 -19.93 35.86
N GLN A 191 5.88 -19.73 37.14
CA GLN A 191 4.48 -19.59 37.56
C GLN A 191 3.82 -18.40 36.85
N ALA A 192 4.47 -17.23 36.84
CA ALA A 192 3.95 -16.04 36.16
C ALA A 192 3.81 -16.26 34.64
N TYR A 193 4.77 -16.96 34.02
CA TYR A 193 4.71 -17.31 32.60
C TYR A 193 3.52 -18.22 32.29
N GLN A 194 3.29 -19.24 33.11
CA GLN A 194 2.14 -20.13 32.97
C GLN A 194 0.82 -19.38 33.14
N GLU A 195 0.69 -18.49 34.12
CA GLU A 195 -0.52 -17.70 34.35
C GLU A 195 -0.85 -16.79 33.16
N VAL A 196 0.14 -16.16 32.54
CA VAL A 196 -0.03 -15.29 31.38
C VAL A 196 -0.34 -16.09 30.09
N THR A 197 0.14 -17.33 29.99
CA THR A 197 -0.02 -18.17 28.78
C THR A 197 -1.21 -19.13 28.85
N LYS A 198 -1.77 -19.42 30.04
CA LYS A 198 -2.89 -20.37 30.27
C LYS A 198 -4.13 -20.13 29.40
N ASN A 199 -4.41 -18.88 29.04
CA ASN A 199 -5.57 -18.50 28.21
C ASN A 199 -5.18 -18.01 26.80
N GLN A 200 -3.90 -18.06 26.45
CA GLN A 200 -3.47 -17.72 25.09
C GLN A 200 -3.64 -18.94 24.20
N SER A 201 -4.84 -19.10 23.64
CA SER A 201 -5.01 -20.00 22.48
C SER A 201 -4.01 -19.55 21.41
N VAL A 202 -3.19 -20.48 20.92
CA VAL A 202 -2.32 -20.25 19.77
C VAL A 202 -3.24 -20.02 18.56
N VAL A 203 -3.67 -18.78 18.35
CA VAL A 203 -4.44 -18.43 17.16
C VAL A 203 -3.49 -18.57 15.99
N ARG A 204 -3.61 -19.70 15.29
CA ARG A 204 -2.92 -19.99 14.04
C ARG A 204 -3.19 -18.82 13.09
N THR A 205 -2.20 -17.93 12.97
CA THR A 205 -2.21 -16.66 12.22
C THR A 205 -2.63 -16.80 10.76
N SER A 206 -2.61 -18.03 10.23
CA SER A 206 -3.15 -18.41 8.92
C SER A 206 -4.63 -18.06 8.73
N ARG A 207 -5.52 -18.29 9.71
CA ARG A 207 -6.96 -18.04 9.53
C ARG A 207 -7.28 -16.56 9.39
N TYR A 208 -6.63 -15.71 10.19
CA TYR A 208 -6.81 -14.27 10.14
C TYR A 208 -6.39 -13.70 8.77
N ARG A 209 -5.28 -14.18 8.21
CA ARG A 209 -4.83 -13.75 6.87
C ARG A 209 -5.83 -14.15 5.80
N THR A 210 -6.37 -15.36 5.84
CA THR A 210 -7.40 -15.80 4.88
C THR A 210 -8.69 -14.98 5.01
N PHE A 211 -9.20 -14.76 6.21
CA PHE A 211 -10.41 -13.94 6.42
C PHE A 211 -10.20 -12.49 6.00
N LYS A 212 -9.01 -11.91 6.22
CA LYS A 212 -8.67 -10.55 5.76
C LYS A 212 -8.74 -10.46 4.23
N TRP A 213 -8.10 -11.39 3.51
CA TRP A 213 -8.12 -11.39 2.05
C TRP A 213 -9.50 -11.74 1.47
N LEU A 214 -10.23 -12.66 2.10
CA LEU A 214 -11.60 -12.98 1.72
C LEU A 214 -12.52 -11.77 1.89
N GLY A 215 -12.37 -11.02 2.98
CA GLY A 215 -13.10 -9.78 3.21
C GLY A 215 -12.83 -8.73 2.13
N ILE A 216 -11.55 -8.51 1.79
CA ILE A 216 -11.17 -7.59 0.71
C ILE A 216 -11.75 -8.05 -0.63
N ALA A 217 -11.62 -9.34 -0.98
CA ALA A 217 -12.16 -9.88 -2.22
C ALA A 217 -13.70 -9.72 -2.28
N ALA A 218 -14.40 -10.01 -1.20
CA ALA A 218 -15.85 -9.82 -1.11
C ALA A 218 -16.24 -8.34 -1.26
N SER A 219 -15.51 -7.41 -0.65
CA SER A 219 -15.75 -5.97 -0.81
C SER A 219 -15.58 -5.51 -2.26
N VAL A 220 -14.57 -6.02 -2.96
CA VAL A 220 -14.34 -5.71 -4.39
C VAL A 220 -15.50 -6.23 -5.24
N VAL A 221 -15.97 -7.46 -5.01
CA VAL A 221 -17.13 -8.03 -5.73
C VAL A 221 -18.39 -7.20 -5.50
N VAL A 222 -18.64 -6.77 -4.27
CA VAL A 222 -19.78 -5.90 -3.95
C VAL A 222 -19.69 -4.55 -4.66
N LEU A 223 -18.51 -3.94 -4.73
CA LEU A 223 -18.31 -2.68 -5.47
C LEU A 223 -18.61 -2.85 -6.96
N PHE A 224 -18.16 -3.93 -7.59
CA PHE A 224 -18.50 -4.22 -8.99
C PHE A 224 -19.99 -4.46 -9.20
N ALA A 225 -20.65 -5.19 -8.29
CA ALA A 225 -22.09 -5.41 -8.34
C ALA A 225 -22.87 -4.09 -8.26
N ILE A 226 -22.49 -3.19 -7.33
CA ILE A 226 -23.09 -1.86 -7.21
C ILE A 226 -22.85 -1.04 -8.47
N GLY A 227 -21.64 -1.03 -9.01
CA GLY A 227 -21.32 -0.34 -10.26
C GLY A 227 -22.18 -0.83 -11.44
N GLY A 228 -22.35 -2.16 -11.56
CA GLY A 228 -23.23 -2.76 -12.57
C GLY A 228 -24.70 -2.35 -12.42
N LEU A 229 -25.22 -2.29 -11.19
CA LEU A 229 -26.58 -1.81 -10.93
C LEU A 229 -26.74 -0.34 -11.30
N LEU A 230 -25.79 0.52 -10.92
CA LEU A 230 -25.83 1.94 -11.26
C LEU A 230 -25.81 2.17 -12.77
N TYR A 231 -24.98 1.43 -13.51
CA TYR A 231 -24.97 1.48 -14.97
C TYR A 231 -26.30 1.01 -15.57
N THR A 232 -26.82 -0.11 -15.08
CA THR A 232 -28.06 -0.70 -15.60
C THR A 232 -29.24 0.24 -15.42
N PHE A 233 -29.44 0.77 -14.21
CA PHE A 233 -30.60 1.62 -13.92
C PHE A 233 -30.39 3.08 -14.35
N GLY A 234 -29.15 3.58 -14.35
CA GLY A 234 -28.85 4.97 -14.70
C GLY A 234 -28.67 5.22 -16.20
N VAL A 235 -28.22 4.23 -16.96
CA VAL A 235 -27.87 4.39 -18.38
C VAL A 235 -28.69 3.45 -19.26
N PHE A 236 -28.59 2.15 -19.02
CA PHE A 236 -29.16 1.14 -19.92
C PHE A 236 -30.70 1.15 -19.96
N VAL A 237 -31.37 1.12 -18.81
CA VAL A 237 -32.85 1.12 -18.73
C VAL A 237 -33.45 2.41 -19.33
N PRO A 238 -32.96 3.62 -19.01
CA PRO A 238 -33.44 4.84 -19.66
C PRO A 238 -33.25 4.86 -21.17
N GLN A 239 -32.11 4.37 -21.68
CA GLN A 239 -31.87 4.23 -23.13
C GLN A 239 -32.88 3.26 -23.76
N GLN A 240 -33.11 2.11 -23.13
CA GLN A 240 -34.10 1.14 -23.61
C GLN A 240 -35.52 1.72 -23.65
N ASN A 241 -35.90 2.52 -22.65
CA ASN A 241 -37.20 3.20 -22.64
C ASN A 241 -37.33 4.21 -23.80
N ARG A 242 -36.27 4.98 -24.10
CA ARG A 242 -36.25 5.87 -25.27
C ARG A 242 -36.34 5.12 -26.58
N VAL A 243 -35.66 3.98 -26.70
CA VAL A 243 -35.74 3.09 -27.87
C VAL A 243 -37.18 2.61 -28.09
N ILE A 244 -37.84 2.11 -27.05
CA ILE A 244 -39.23 1.64 -27.12
C ILE A 244 -40.18 2.79 -27.49
N ALA A 245 -40.01 3.95 -26.86
CA ALA A 245 -40.81 5.13 -27.16
C ALA A 245 -40.62 5.61 -28.61
N GLY A 246 -39.38 5.63 -29.10
CA GLY A 246 -39.07 5.97 -30.49
C GLY A 246 -39.67 4.97 -31.48
N GLN A 247 -39.60 3.67 -31.21
CA GLN A 247 -40.26 2.65 -32.03
C GLN A 247 -41.78 2.81 -32.07
N SER A 248 -42.40 3.12 -30.92
CA SER A 248 -43.84 3.38 -30.82
C SER A 248 -44.25 4.61 -31.63
N ALA A 249 -43.51 5.71 -31.51
CA ALA A 249 -43.74 6.93 -32.29
C ALA A 249 -43.61 6.69 -33.80
N TYR A 250 -42.59 5.91 -34.21
CA TYR A 250 -42.42 5.54 -35.61
C TYR A 250 -43.61 4.73 -36.15
N ALA A 251 -44.15 3.80 -35.36
CA ALA A 251 -45.28 2.96 -35.77
C ALA A 251 -46.54 3.76 -36.09
N VAL A 252 -46.73 4.93 -35.46
CA VAL A 252 -47.85 5.85 -35.72
C VAL A 252 -47.49 6.99 -36.70
N GLY A 253 -46.28 6.95 -37.29
CA GLY A 253 -45.82 7.95 -38.27
C GLY A 253 -45.36 9.28 -37.67
N ASP A 254 -45.14 9.37 -36.36
CA ASP A 254 -44.66 10.59 -35.69
C ASP A 254 -43.12 10.69 -35.72
N TYR A 255 -42.58 11.04 -36.88
CA TYR A 255 -41.14 11.16 -37.11
C TYR A 255 -40.47 12.25 -36.24
N ASN A 256 -41.21 13.29 -35.86
CA ASN A 256 -40.67 14.36 -35.01
C ASN A 256 -40.41 13.84 -33.59
N THR A 257 -41.35 13.06 -33.03
CA THR A 257 -41.16 12.42 -31.72
C THR A 257 -40.03 11.39 -31.75
N VAL A 258 -39.83 10.66 -32.85
CA VAL A 258 -38.68 9.74 -32.99
C VAL A 258 -37.35 10.47 -32.85
N THR A 259 -37.16 11.54 -33.62
CA THR A 259 -35.87 12.27 -33.66
C THR A 259 -35.59 13.03 -32.38
N THR A 260 -36.63 13.57 -31.71
CA THR A 260 -36.47 14.25 -30.42
C THR A 260 -36.20 13.28 -29.27
N THR A 261 -36.89 12.14 -29.24
CA THR A 261 -36.69 11.11 -28.20
C THR A 261 -35.29 10.52 -28.26
N LEU A 262 -34.79 10.21 -29.46
CA LEU A 262 -33.47 9.59 -29.66
C LEU A 262 -32.33 10.60 -29.88
N LYS A 263 -32.57 11.90 -29.67
CA LYS A 263 -31.63 12.98 -30.01
C LYS A 263 -30.27 12.81 -29.35
N ASN A 264 -30.27 12.42 -28.09
CA ASN A 264 -29.06 12.35 -27.25
C ASN A 264 -28.39 10.97 -27.26
N ASP A 265 -28.98 9.98 -27.95
CA ASP A 265 -28.39 8.65 -28.09
C ASP A 265 -27.32 8.64 -29.18
N ASP A 266 -26.19 7.99 -28.91
CA ASP A 266 -25.16 7.74 -29.92
C ASP A 266 -25.73 6.77 -30.96
N PRO A 267 -25.85 7.18 -32.24
CA PRO A 267 -26.48 6.34 -33.23
C PRO A 267 -25.68 5.08 -33.54
N LYS A 268 -24.38 5.03 -33.22
CA LYS A 268 -23.55 3.82 -33.38
C LYS A 268 -23.87 2.74 -32.36
N GLU A 269 -24.34 3.13 -31.17
CA GLU A 269 -24.71 2.20 -30.09
C GLU A 269 -26.15 1.70 -30.22
N LEU A 270 -26.96 2.35 -31.06
CA LEU A 270 -28.34 1.95 -31.32
C LEU A 270 -28.41 0.64 -32.13
N PRO A 271 -29.36 -0.27 -31.83
CA PRO A 271 -29.63 -1.43 -32.67
C PRO A 271 -29.96 -1.04 -34.12
N ALA A 272 -29.62 -1.90 -35.09
CA ALA A 272 -29.83 -1.61 -36.52
C ALA A 272 -31.29 -1.27 -36.87
N SER A 273 -32.27 -1.88 -36.20
CA SER A 273 -33.69 -1.55 -36.35
C SER A 273 -34.01 -0.12 -35.89
N VAL A 274 -33.35 0.35 -34.83
CA VAL A 274 -33.52 1.71 -34.29
C VAL A 274 -32.78 2.74 -35.15
N GLN A 275 -31.59 2.40 -35.64
CA GLN A 275 -30.89 3.22 -36.63
C GLN A 275 -31.76 3.41 -37.88
N TYR A 276 -32.42 2.34 -38.34
CA TYR A 276 -33.33 2.40 -39.49
C TYR A 276 -34.51 3.36 -39.27
N ILE A 277 -35.25 3.25 -38.15
CA ILE A 277 -36.37 4.16 -37.89
C ILE A 277 -35.91 5.61 -37.71
N LEU A 278 -34.73 5.81 -37.12
CA LEU A 278 -34.18 7.15 -36.89
C LEU A 278 -33.73 7.79 -38.22
N ALA A 279 -33.00 7.04 -39.04
CA ALA A 279 -32.60 7.45 -40.40
C ALA A 279 -33.84 7.79 -41.25
N THR A 280 -34.84 6.90 -41.25
CA THR A 280 -36.07 7.08 -42.01
C THR A 280 -36.87 8.29 -41.52
N SER A 281 -36.92 8.51 -40.19
CA SER A 281 -37.54 9.71 -39.61
C SER A 281 -36.84 11.00 -40.07
N TYR A 282 -35.51 11.03 -40.07
CA TYR A 282 -34.77 12.19 -40.55
C TYR A 282 -34.98 12.45 -42.05
N VAL A 283 -35.01 11.41 -42.90
CA VAL A 283 -35.34 11.55 -44.32
C VAL A 283 -36.74 12.14 -44.51
N ASN A 284 -37.73 11.67 -43.75
CA ASN A 284 -39.10 12.18 -43.84
C ASN A 284 -39.23 13.64 -43.38
N LEU A 285 -38.39 14.08 -42.45
CA LEU A 285 -38.35 15.46 -41.94
C LEU A 285 -37.48 16.42 -42.79
N ASP A 286 -36.69 15.91 -43.74
CA ASP A 286 -35.84 16.75 -44.58
C ASP A 286 -36.66 17.66 -45.52
N SER A 287 -36.03 18.67 -46.13
CA SER A 287 -36.62 19.56 -47.13
C SER A 287 -36.76 18.95 -48.54
N LEU A 288 -36.39 17.68 -48.72
CA LEU A 288 -36.60 16.93 -49.96
C LEU A 288 -38.09 16.85 -50.37
N ASN A 289 -38.34 16.73 -51.67
CA ASN A 289 -39.72 16.55 -52.15
C ASN A 289 -40.24 15.13 -51.85
N LYS A 290 -41.57 14.95 -51.91
CA LYS A 290 -42.23 13.67 -51.56
C LYS A 290 -41.69 12.48 -52.36
N LYS A 291 -41.42 12.65 -53.66
CA LYS A 291 -40.91 11.59 -54.54
C LYS A 291 -39.49 11.17 -54.15
N GLN A 292 -38.61 12.13 -53.90
CA GLN A 292 -37.24 11.89 -53.44
C GLN A 292 -37.21 11.18 -52.09
N LYS A 293 -38.04 11.63 -51.13
CA LYS A 293 -38.17 10.97 -49.82
C LYS A 293 -38.57 9.51 -49.97
N GLN A 294 -39.58 9.23 -50.78
CA GLN A 294 -40.08 7.88 -51.02
C GLN A 294 -39.03 6.97 -51.68
N GLU A 295 -38.29 7.48 -52.66
CA GLU A 295 -37.21 6.74 -53.33
C GLU A 295 -36.10 6.35 -52.36
N ILE A 296 -35.69 7.28 -51.48
CA ILE A 296 -34.71 7.00 -50.44
C ILE A 296 -35.25 5.97 -49.45
N THR A 297 -36.45 6.17 -48.89
CA THR A 297 -36.98 5.29 -47.84
C THR A 297 -37.30 3.89 -48.34
N ASN A 298 -37.65 3.72 -49.62
CA ASN A 298 -37.85 2.39 -50.23
C ASN A 298 -36.56 1.54 -50.25
N ASN A 299 -35.39 2.18 -50.27
CA ASN A 299 -34.09 1.53 -50.26
C ASN A 299 -33.49 1.39 -48.86
N LEU A 300 -34.19 1.89 -47.82
CA LEU A 300 -33.80 1.74 -46.43
C LEU A 300 -34.56 0.59 -45.78
N SER A 301 -33.84 -0.21 -45.00
CA SER A 301 -34.37 -1.29 -44.18
C SER A 301 -33.51 -1.48 -42.93
N PRO A 302 -33.96 -2.26 -41.94
CA PRO A 302 -33.13 -2.68 -40.82
C PRO A 302 -31.86 -3.46 -41.22
N LYS A 303 -31.77 -3.93 -42.47
CA LYS A 303 -30.60 -4.65 -43.02
C LYS A 303 -29.69 -3.76 -43.85
N THR A 304 -30.06 -2.51 -44.09
CA THR A 304 -29.23 -1.54 -44.81
C THR A 304 -27.89 -1.37 -44.07
N GLY A 305 -26.80 -1.22 -44.82
CA GLY A 305 -25.47 -1.05 -44.25
C GLY A 305 -25.42 0.08 -43.23
N THR A 306 -24.78 -0.18 -42.08
CA THR A 306 -24.72 0.75 -40.94
C THR A 306 -24.24 2.15 -41.35
N ASN A 307 -23.25 2.26 -42.23
CA ASN A 307 -22.75 3.56 -42.70
C ASN A 307 -23.82 4.38 -43.43
N THR A 308 -24.68 3.74 -44.22
CA THR A 308 -25.80 4.41 -44.93
C THR A 308 -26.89 4.87 -43.96
N LEU A 309 -27.19 4.10 -42.91
CA LEU A 309 -28.13 4.53 -41.87
C LEU A 309 -27.54 5.70 -41.06
N LEU A 310 -26.28 5.57 -40.63
CA LEU A 310 -25.56 6.63 -39.92
C LEU A 310 -25.40 7.90 -40.77
N TYR A 311 -25.29 7.77 -42.09
CA TYR A 311 -25.25 8.92 -43.01
C TYR A 311 -26.51 9.78 -42.85
N TRP A 312 -27.69 9.17 -42.99
CA TRP A 312 -28.96 9.88 -42.90
C TRP A 312 -29.21 10.44 -41.50
N ILE A 313 -28.80 9.71 -40.45
CA ILE A 313 -28.89 10.19 -39.07
C ILE A 313 -28.01 11.43 -38.84
N ASN A 314 -26.74 11.37 -39.25
CA ASN A 314 -25.81 12.50 -39.07
C ASN A 314 -26.21 13.69 -39.92
N LEU A 315 -26.68 13.46 -41.15
CA LEU A 315 -27.20 14.51 -42.00
C LEU A 315 -28.41 15.21 -41.36
N GLY A 316 -29.39 14.45 -40.86
CA GLY A 316 -30.56 15.00 -40.18
C GLY A 316 -30.28 15.69 -38.85
N ARG A 317 -29.20 15.30 -38.15
CA ARG A 317 -28.70 15.98 -36.94
C ARG A 317 -27.91 17.26 -37.23
N GLY A 318 -27.61 17.54 -38.50
CA GLY A 318 -26.77 18.68 -38.89
C GLY A 318 -25.26 18.41 -38.80
N HIS A 319 -24.84 17.17 -38.55
CA HIS A 319 -23.43 16.76 -38.53
C HIS A 319 -22.92 16.51 -39.96
N PHE A 320 -22.99 17.53 -40.82
CA PHE A 320 -22.81 17.36 -42.26
C PHE A 320 -21.40 16.90 -42.67
N SER A 321 -20.34 17.27 -41.94
CA SER A 321 -18.99 16.76 -42.21
C SER A 321 -18.88 15.26 -41.95
N GLN A 322 -19.49 14.76 -40.87
CA GLN A 322 -19.51 13.33 -40.56
C GLN A 322 -20.34 12.57 -41.60
N ALA A 323 -21.46 13.15 -42.05
CA ALA A 323 -22.24 12.59 -43.15
C ALA A 323 -21.42 12.55 -44.45
N LEU A 324 -20.65 13.59 -44.77
CA LEU A 324 -19.78 13.59 -45.95
C LEU A 324 -18.72 12.49 -45.89
N ASP A 325 -18.09 12.28 -44.74
CA ASP A 325 -17.10 11.22 -44.57
C ASP A 325 -17.72 9.83 -44.73
N LEU A 326 -18.92 9.62 -44.16
CA LEU A 326 -19.69 8.39 -44.37
C LEU A 326 -20.05 8.19 -45.85
N ALA A 327 -20.49 9.23 -46.55
CA ALA A 327 -20.84 9.15 -47.97
C ALA A 327 -19.64 8.78 -48.86
N LYS A 328 -18.47 9.38 -48.61
CA LYS A 328 -17.22 9.05 -49.29
C LYS A 328 -16.78 7.61 -48.99
N ASN A 329 -16.96 7.15 -47.76
CA ASN A 329 -16.64 5.78 -47.36
C ASN A 329 -17.57 4.76 -48.03
N ILE A 330 -18.86 5.08 -48.16
CA ILE A 330 -19.83 4.27 -48.92
C ILE A 330 -19.48 4.25 -50.41
N GLY A 331 -18.84 5.31 -50.92
CA GLY A 331 -18.53 5.48 -52.33
C GLY A 331 -19.73 5.97 -53.16
N ASP A 332 -20.75 6.54 -52.50
CA ASP A 332 -21.97 7.00 -53.17
C ASP A 332 -21.85 8.48 -53.56
N ASN A 333 -21.78 8.71 -54.87
CA ASN A 333 -21.66 10.05 -55.44
C ASN A 333 -22.89 10.93 -55.15
N GLN A 334 -24.09 10.36 -55.09
CA GLN A 334 -25.33 11.09 -54.80
C GLN A 334 -25.38 11.53 -53.34
N LEU A 335 -25.04 10.64 -52.40
CA LEU A 335 -24.93 11.00 -50.98
C LEU A 335 -23.80 12.02 -50.76
N THR A 336 -22.67 11.87 -51.47
CA THR A 336 -21.55 12.79 -51.37
C THR A 336 -21.92 14.19 -51.87
N LEU A 337 -22.58 14.27 -53.03
CA LEU A 337 -23.12 15.52 -53.56
C LEU A 337 -24.06 16.19 -52.56
N TYR A 338 -24.98 15.41 -51.99
CA TYR A 338 -26.00 15.94 -51.10
C TYR A 338 -25.41 16.46 -49.78
N ALA A 339 -24.43 15.77 -49.20
CA ALA A 339 -23.70 16.26 -48.03
C ALA A 339 -22.95 17.57 -48.31
N TYR A 340 -22.31 17.71 -49.48
CA TYR A 340 -21.66 18.97 -49.87
C TYR A 340 -22.69 20.11 -50.04
N THR A 341 -23.88 19.85 -50.60
CA THR A 341 -24.95 20.85 -50.68
C THR A 341 -25.37 21.32 -49.29
N LYS A 342 -25.60 20.41 -48.34
CA LYS A 342 -25.96 20.77 -46.96
C LYS A 342 -24.84 21.54 -46.24
N LEU A 343 -23.57 21.17 -46.46
CA LEU A 343 -22.41 21.92 -45.96
C LEU A 343 -22.34 23.34 -46.52
N TYR A 344 -22.62 23.50 -47.81
CA TYR A 344 -22.68 24.80 -48.47
C TYR A 344 -23.78 25.67 -47.87
N ASP A 345 -25.00 25.14 -47.76
CA ASP A 345 -26.15 25.87 -47.21
C ASP A 345 -25.92 26.29 -45.76
N ALA A 346 -25.42 25.38 -44.92
CA ALA A 346 -25.09 25.66 -43.52
C ALA A 346 -24.00 26.73 -43.38
N THR A 347 -22.93 26.62 -44.18
CA THR A 347 -21.83 27.61 -44.18
C THR A 347 -22.32 28.98 -44.67
N LYS A 348 -23.21 29.01 -45.66
CA LYS A 348 -23.82 30.24 -46.18
C LYS A 348 -24.69 30.92 -45.13
N ALA A 349 -25.42 30.16 -44.33
CA ALA A 349 -26.27 30.66 -43.25
C ALA A 349 -25.51 31.04 -41.96
N ASP A 350 -24.26 30.62 -41.80
CA ASP A 350 -23.46 30.89 -40.60
C ASP A 350 -22.97 32.35 -40.53
N ASN A 351 -23.44 33.10 -39.52
CA ASN A 351 -23.11 34.50 -39.29
C ASN A 351 -21.86 34.69 -38.41
N ASN A 352 -21.31 33.62 -37.85
CA ASN A 352 -20.17 33.67 -36.93
C ASN A 352 -18.81 33.43 -37.64
N LEU A 353 -18.82 32.99 -38.90
CA LEU A 353 -17.61 32.80 -39.70
C LEU A 353 -17.10 34.13 -40.26
N SER A 354 -15.77 34.33 -40.23
CA SER A 354 -15.14 35.45 -40.91
C SER A 354 -15.37 35.38 -42.43
N GLY A 355 -15.53 36.54 -43.07
CA GLY A 355 -15.86 36.62 -44.50
C GLY A 355 -14.89 35.85 -45.40
N ASN A 356 -13.58 35.93 -45.12
CA ASN A 356 -12.56 35.23 -45.90
C ASN A 356 -12.66 33.70 -45.77
N THR A 357 -12.74 33.18 -44.54
CA THR A 357 -12.87 31.73 -44.28
C THR A 357 -14.19 31.19 -44.82
N LYS A 358 -15.27 31.96 -44.70
CA LYS A 358 -16.58 31.61 -45.26
C LYS A 358 -16.51 31.49 -46.78
N GLN A 359 -15.92 32.48 -47.46
CA GLN A 359 -15.79 32.45 -48.92
C GLN A 359 -14.92 31.29 -49.42
N GLU A 360 -13.82 31.01 -48.74
CA GLU A 360 -12.93 29.88 -49.07
C GLU A 360 -13.67 28.53 -49.00
N ARG A 361 -14.40 28.29 -47.90
CA ARG A 361 -15.20 27.06 -47.72
C ARG A 361 -16.32 26.95 -48.76
N LEU A 362 -17.04 28.03 -49.03
CA LEU A 362 -18.10 28.04 -50.04
C LEU A 362 -17.56 27.73 -51.43
N ASN A 363 -16.43 28.32 -51.81
CA ASN A 363 -15.76 28.03 -53.08
C ASN A 363 -15.35 26.55 -53.18
N ASN A 364 -14.77 26.00 -52.11
CA ASN A 364 -14.39 24.58 -52.06
C ASN A 364 -15.60 23.65 -52.21
N TYR A 365 -16.66 23.91 -51.46
CA TYR A 365 -17.88 23.10 -51.53
C TYR A 365 -18.56 23.23 -52.90
N GLU A 366 -18.62 24.42 -53.49
CA GLU A 366 -19.18 24.63 -54.83
C GLU A 366 -18.41 23.86 -55.91
N GLN A 367 -17.08 23.85 -55.86
CA GLN A 367 -16.25 23.07 -56.77
C GLN A 367 -16.54 21.56 -56.65
N ASN A 368 -16.68 21.05 -55.42
CA ASN A 368 -17.02 19.65 -55.20
C ASN A 368 -18.46 19.34 -55.64
N ILE A 369 -19.42 20.23 -55.40
CA ILE A 369 -20.80 20.10 -55.89
C ILE A 369 -20.79 19.96 -57.42
N LYS A 370 -20.10 20.83 -58.14
CA LYS A 370 -19.98 20.76 -59.62
C LYS A 370 -19.34 19.44 -60.06
N LYS A 371 -18.28 19.00 -59.38
CA LYS A 371 -17.58 17.74 -59.65
C LYS A 371 -18.52 16.53 -59.54
N TYR A 372 -19.21 16.37 -58.41
CA TYR A 372 -20.09 15.22 -58.18
C TYR A 372 -21.39 15.31 -58.99
N ALA A 373 -21.94 16.50 -59.23
CA ALA A 373 -23.09 16.69 -60.12
C ALA A 373 -22.78 16.25 -61.56
N LYS A 374 -21.58 16.58 -62.08
CA LYS A 374 -21.13 16.09 -63.40
C LYS A 374 -20.95 14.58 -63.41
N ALA A 375 -20.40 14.00 -62.34
CA ALA A 375 -20.22 12.55 -62.24
C ALA A 375 -21.55 11.79 -62.28
N ILE A 376 -22.61 12.31 -61.64
CA ILE A 376 -23.95 11.70 -61.64
C ILE A 376 -24.68 11.93 -62.97
N GLY A 377 -24.56 13.11 -63.56
CA GLY A 377 -25.19 13.44 -64.84
C GLY A 377 -24.53 12.78 -66.06
N GLY A 378 -23.26 12.37 -65.94
CA GLY A 378 -22.51 11.67 -66.98
C GLY A 378 -22.74 10.15 -67.02
N THR A 379 -23.28 9.55 -65.96
CA THR A 379 -23.58 8.11 -65.86
C THR A 379 -24.95 7.70 -66.40
N SER A 380 -25.77 8.65 -66.89
CA SER A 380 -27.08 8.36 -67.49
C SER A 380 -27.03 8.10 -69.01
N ASN A 381 -25.83 8.01 -69.58
CA ASN A 381 -25.60 7.58 -70.96
C ASN A 381 -24.78 6.29 -70.95
N ASP A 382 -25.42 5.17 -70.64
CA ASP A 382 -25.01 3.81 -71.04
C ASP A 382 -26.27 2.92 -71.12
#